data_AF-A0A535H1T4-F1
#
_entry.id   AF-A0A535H1T4-F1
#
_cell.length_a   1.000
_cell.length_b   1.000
_cell.length_c   1.000
_cell.angle_alpha   90.00
_cell.angle_beta   90.00
_cell.angle_gamma   90.00
#
_symmetry.space_group_name_H-M   'P 1'
#
loop_
_entity.id
_entity.type
_entity.pdbx_description
1 polymer ?
#
loop_
_entity_poly.entity_id
_entity_poly.type
_entity_poly.pdbx_seq_one_letter_code
_entity_poly.pdbx_strand_id
1 'polypeptide(L)'
;MPRQDAQGRWISDDGLQYWDGNAWRPVGAQAPQRRGISAVPAVLIGCGFALVIVLLLGIGLTVFMFNSADFQRGFCNGYTNGDANLTCPFHPSP
;
A
#
# COMPACT_ATOMS: atom_id res chain seq x y z
N MET A 1 -27.00 19.00 -46.49
CA MET A 1 -28.13 18.05 -46.58
C MET A 1 -27.76 16.87 -45.71
N PRO A 2 -28.59 16.43 -44.76
CA PRO A 2 -28.14 15.44 -43.79
C PRO A 2 -28.01 14.08 -44.52
N ARG A 3 -26.82 13.49 -44.50
CA ARG A 3 -26.48 12.25 -45.20
C ARG A 3 -26.60 11.09 -44.21
N GLN A 4 -27.18 9.98 -44.66
CA GLN A 4 -27.21 8.74 -43.88
C GLN A 4 -26.26 7.72 -44.50
N ASP A 5 -25.61 6.91 -43.65
CA ASP A 5 -24.83 5.76 -44.07
C ASP A 5 -25.74 4.56 -44.42
N ALA A 6 -25.13 3.44 -44.81
CA ALA A 6 -25.87 2.23 -45.18
C ALA A 6 -26.65 1.61 -44.01
N GLN A 7 -26.39 2.05 -42.79
CA GLN A 7 -27.01 1.61 -41.54
C GLN A 7 -28.11 2.58 -41.08
N GLY A 8 -28.40 3.64 -41.85
CA GLY A 8 -29.41 4.65 -41.52
C GLY A 8 -28.94 5.67 -40.48
N ARG A 9 -27.65 5.73 -40.18
CA ARG A 9 -27.07 6.66 -39.22
C ARG A 9 -26.65 7.95 -39.91
N TRP A 10 -26.92 9.08 -39.28
CA TRP A 10 -26.43 10.37 -39.80
C TRP A 10 -24.91 10.41 -39.79
N ILE A 11 -24.33 10.77 -40.93
CA ILE A 11 -22.89 10.89 -41.14
C ILE A 11 -22.57 12.32 -41.60
N SER A 12 -21.41 12.84 -41.19
CA SER A 12 -20.92 14.16 -41.58
C SER A 12 -20.62 14.20 -43.09
N ASP A 13 -20.56 15.40 -43.65
CA ASP A 13 -20.33 15.59 -45.10
C ASP A 13 -18.97 15.01 -45.57
N ASP A 14 -17.97 15.04 -44.69
CA ASP A 14 -16.63 14.47 -44.90
C ASP A 14 -16.54 12.96 -44.64
N GLY A 15 -17.61 12.33 -44.14
CA GLY A 15 -17.64 10.90 -43.81
C GLY A 15 -16.79 10.49 -42.61
N LEU A 16 -16.16 11.44 -41.90
CA LEU A 16 -15.25 11.16 -40.80
C LEU A 16 -15.95 11.01 -39.45
N GLN A 17 -17.20 11.47 -39.34
CA GLN A 17 -17.93 11.49 -38.08
C GLN A 17 -19.37 11.00 -38.29
N TYR A 18 -19.88 10.27 -37.32
CA TYR A 18 -21.28 9.87 -37.25
C TYR A 18 -21.99 10.62 -36.12
N TRP A 19 -23.30 10.77 -36.22
CA TRP A 19 -24.14 11.27 -35.13
C TRP A 19 -24.49 10.12 -34.17
N ASP A 20 -24.29 10.31 -32.87
CA ASP A 20 -24.67 9.33 -31.84
C ASP A 20 -25.99 9.64 -31.12
N GLY A 21 -26.68 10.73 -31.50
CA GLY A 21 -27.88 11.23 -30.83
C GLY A 21 -27.63 12.43 -29.90
N ASN A 22 -26.37 12.66 -29.50
CA ASN A 22 -25.98 13.74 -28.59
C ASN A 22 -24.81 14.58 -29.13
N ALA A 23 -23.83 13.95 -29.78
CA ALA A 23 -22.65 14.59 -30.35
C ALA A 23 -22.15 13.88 -31.62
N TRP A 24 -21.41 14.62 -32.44
CA TRP A 24 -20.63 14.04 -33.53
C TRP A 24 -19.46 13.23 -32.96
N ARG A 25 -19.34 11.97 -33.38
CA ARG A 25 -18.24 11.09 -32.99
C ARG A 25 -17.45 10.62 -34.21
N PRO A 26 -16.12 10.57 -34.12
CA PRO A 26 -15.27 10.06 -35.18
C PRO A 26 -15.57 8.60 -35.53
N VAL A 27 -15.71 8.32 -36.82
CA VAL A 27 -15.86 6.99 -37.41
C VAL A 27 -14.48 6.32 -37.35
N GLY A 28 -14.36 5.18 -36.67
CA GLY A 28 -13.10 4.44 -36.56
C GLY A 28 -12.13 4.94 -35.50
N ALA A 29 -12.48 5.95 -34.70
CA ALA A 29 -11.76 6.19 -33.46
C ALA A 29 -12.27 5.20 -32.41
N GLN A 30 -11.53 4.10 -32.20
CA GLN A 30 -11.57 3.41 -30.92
C GLN A 30 -11.42 4.48 -29.84
N ALA A 31 -12.45 4.63 -29.00
CA ALA A 31 -12.36 5.47 -27.81
C ALA A 31 -11.03 5.14 -27.12
N PRO A 32 -10.22 6.14 -26.72
CA PRO A 32 -8.97 5.86 -26.03
C PRO A 32 -9.32 4.92 -24.89
N GLN A 33 -8.79 3.70 -24.93
CA GLN A 33 -8.99 2.75 -23.86
C GLN A 33 -8.58 3.51 -22.62
N ARG A 34 -9.55 3.78 -21.73
CA ARG A 34 -9.25 4.22 -20.37
C ARG A 34 -8.38 3.12 -19.82
N ARG A 35 -7.05 3.28 -19.91
CA ARG A 35 -6.09 2.47 -19.19
C ARG A 35 -6.45 2.71 -17.74
N GLY A 36 -7.31 1.83 -17.21
CA GLY A 36 -7.59 1.78 -15.80
C GLY A 36 -6.24 1.70 -15.15
N ILE A 37 -5.90 2.72 -14.36
CA ILE A 37 -4.69 2.73 -13.56
C ILE A 37 -4.82 1.51 -12.68
N SER A 38 -4.15 0.42 -13.05
CA SER A 38 -4.13 -0.79 -12.27
C SER A 38 -3.51 -0.37 -10.94
N ALA A 39 -4.31 -0.30 -9.89
CA ALA A 39 -3.87 0.13 -8.56
C ALA A 39 -2.95 -0.91 -7.89
N VAL A 40 -2.80 -2.08 -8.51
CA VAL A 40 -2.03 -3.22 -8.05
C VAL A 40 -0.57 -2.88 -7.68
N PRO A 41 0.23 -2.14 -8.48
CA PRO A 41 1.61 -1.84 -8.13
C PRO A 41 1.70 -0.85 -6.95
N ALA A 42 0.76 0.09 -6.82
CA ALA A 42 0.76 1.04 -5.70
C ALA A 42 0.40 0.36 -4.36
N VAL A 43 -0.57 -0.56 -4.38
CA VAL A 43 -0.98 -1.31 -3.19
C VAL A 43 0.14 -2.24 -2.69
N LEU A 44 0.85 -2.90 -3.60
CA LEU A 44 1.99 -3.77 -3.23
C LEU A 44 3.13 -2.98 -2.57
N ILE A 45 3.47 -1.80 -3.10
CA ILE A 45 4.50 -0.93 -2.51
C ILE A 45 4.07 -0.43 -1.13
N GLY A 46 2.81 0.01 -0.99
CA GLY A 46 2.27 0.48 0.29
C GLY A 46 2.23 -0.61 1.36
N CYS A 47 1.78 -1.81 0.99
CA CYS A 47 1.73 -2.95 1.91
C CYS A 47 3.13 -3.38 2.35
N GLY A 48 4.09 -3.44 1.42
CA GLY A 48 5.49 -3.73 1.75
C GLY A 48 6.08 -2.74 2.74
N PHE A 49 5.88 -1.43 2.52
CA PHE A 49 6.37 -0.39 3.43
C PHE A 49 5.72 -0.45 4.82
N ALA A 50 4.41 -0.69 4.87
CA ALA A 50 3.68 -0.84 6.13
C ALA A 50 4.21 -2.01 6.98
N LEU A 51 4.48 -3.16 6.35
CA LEU A 51 5.05 -4.33 7.03
C LEU A 51 6.44 -4.04 7.59
N VAL A 52 7.28 -3.30 6.86
CA VAL A 52 8.60 -2.89 7.35
C VAL A 52 8.49 -1.98 8.57
N ILE A 53 7.58 -1.00 8.56
CA ILE A 53 7.36 -0.12 9.73
C ILE A 53 6.91 -0.94 10.94
N VAL A 54 5.93 -1.83 10.77
CA VAL A 54 5.43 -2.68 11.86
C VAL A 54 6.56 -3.55 12.43
N LEU A 55 7.40 -4.12 11.56
CA LEU A 55 8.55 -4.92 11.98
C LEU A 55 9.56 -4.08 12.77
N LEU A 56 9.90 -2.88 12.29
CA LEU A 56 10.85 -1.99 12.97
C LEU A 56 10.32 -1.50 14.31
N LEU A 57 9.03 -1.15 14.39
CA LEU A 57 8.41 -0.75 15.66
C LEU A 57 8.35 -1.92 16.64
N GLY A 58 7.98 -3.12 16.17
CA GLY A 58 7.94 -4.32 17.01
C GLY A 58 9.32 -4.68 17.58
N ILE A 59 10.34 -4.78 16.72
CA ILE A 59 11.71 -5.07 17.15
C ILE A 59 12.28 -3.92 17.99
N GLY A 60 12.04 -2.67 17.60
CA GLY A 60 12.52 -1.51 18.35
C GLY A 60 11.93 -1.46 19.77
N LEU A 61 10.63 -1.71 19.91
CA LEU A 61 9.95 -1.76 21.21
C LEU A 61 10.44 -2.91 22.07
N THR A 62 10.63 -4.12 21.51
CA THR A 62 11.14 -5.26 22.29
C THR A 62 12.56 -4.99 22.76
N VAL A 63 13.46 -4.58 21.87
CA VAL A 63 14.84 -4.23 22.24
C VAL A 63 14.87 -3.13 23.29
N PHE A 64 14.08 -2.06 23.12
CA PHE A 64 13.98 -0.98 24.10
C PHE A 64 13.50 -1.49 25.47
N MET A 65 12.48 -2.34 25.49
CA MET A 65 11.95 -2.93 26.72
C MET A 65 13.01 -3.79 27.44
N PHE A 66 13.75 -4.62 26.71
CA PHE A 66 14.83 -5.44 27.28
C PHE A 66 16.05 -4.62 27.73
N ASN A 67 16.29 -3.45 27.13
CA ASN A 67 17.37 -2.55 27.54
C ASN A 67 16.95 -1.61 28.68
N SER A 68 15.68 -1.60 29.10
CA SER A 68 15.22 -0.75 30.19
C SER A 68 15.76 -1.26 31.54
N ALA A 69 16.32 -0.34 32.32
CA ALA A 69 16.87 -0.65 33.66
C ALA A 69 15.78 -1.21 34.61
N ASP A 70 14.53 -0.80 34.43
CA ASP A 70 13.41 -1.26 35.25
C ASP A 70 13.04 -2.73 34.97
N PHE A 71 13.06 -3.16 33.70
CA PHE A 71 12.87 -4.57 33.35
C PHE A 71 14.00 -5.43 33.90
N GLN A 72 15.25 -4.98 33.74
CA GLN A 72 16.42 -5.66 34.27
C GLN A 72 16.33 -5.81 35.80
N ARG A 73 15.95 -4.75 36.52
CA ARG A 73 15.73 -4.79 37.97
C ARG A 73 14.64 -5.78 38.38
N GLY A 74 13.49 -5.77 37.71
CA GLY A 74 12.39 -6.70 37.99
C GLY A 74 12.78 -8.16 37.77
N PHE A 75 13.44 -8.45 36.64
CA PHE A 75 13.97 -9.78 36.35
C PHE A 75 15.00 -10.21 37.39
N CYS A 76 16.00 -9.37 37.68
CA CYS A 76 17.05 -9.69 38.64
C CYS A 76 16.49 -9.93 40.04
N ASN A 77 15.50 -9.14 40.48
CA ASN A 77 14.87 -9.29 41.78
C ASN A 77 14.09 -10.63 41.86
N GLY A 78 13.45 -11.07 40.78
CA GLY A 78 12.85 -12.40 40.71
C GLY A 78 13.87 -13.54 40.65
N TYR A 79 14.99 -13.32 39.95
CA TYR A 79 16.05 -14.32 39.74
C TYR A 79 16.81 -14.65 41.02
N THR A 80 17.14 -13.64 41.83
CA THR A 80 17.88 -13.82 43.10
C THR A 80 16.99 -14.15 44.29
N ASN A 81 15.67 -14.16 44.12
CA ASN A 81 14.72 -14.50 45.19
C ASN A 81 14.80 -15.98 45.61
N GLY A 82 15.24 -16.87 44.71
CA GLY A 82 15.39 -18.29 45.01
C GLY A 82 16.70 -18.66 45.70
N ASP A 83 17.77 -17.94 45.41
CA ASP A 83 19.12 -18.18 45.94
C ASP A 83 19.94 -16.90 45.92
N ALA A 84 20.42 -16.47 47.09
CA ALA A 84 21.21 -15.23 47.24
C ALA A 84 22.63 -15.32 46.63
N ASN A 85 23.04 -16.50 46.17
CA ASN A 85 24.35 -16.74 45.56
C ASN A 85 24.32 -16.60 44.02
N LEU A 86 23.15 -16.35 43.43
CA LEU A 86 22.98 -16.16 41.99
C LEU A 86 23.32 -14.71 41.63
N THR A 87 24.30 -14.53 40.74
CA THR A 87 24.61 -13.21 40.17
C THR A 87 23.74 -12.98 38.93
N CYS A 88 22.98 -11.89 38.89
CA CYS A 88 22.08 -11.62 37.78
C CYS A 88 22.85 -11.42 36.46
N PRO A 89 22.50 -12.13 35.37
CA PRO A 89 23.21 -12.05 34.09
C PRO A 89 23.08 -10.69 33.39
N PHE A 90 22.15 -9.86 33.83
CA PHE A 90 21.90 -8.51 33.31
C PHE A 90 22.38 -7.41 34.27
N HIS A 91 23.12 -7.76 35.33
CA HIS A 91 23.69 -6.76 36.22
C HIS A 91 24.79 -5.98 35.47
N PRO A 92 24.78 -4.63 35.50
CA PRO A 92 25.91 -3.87 34.97
C PRO A 92 27.17 -4.30 35.74
N SER A 93 28.27 -4.57 35.02
CA SER A 93 29.55 -4.77 35.66
C SER A 93 29.90 -3.52 36.48
N PRO A 94 30.46 -3.66 37.69
CA PRO A 94 30.99 -2.52 38.44
C PRO A 94 32.05 -1.74 37.65
#